data_AF-A0A7K0DNJ3-F1
#
_entry.id   AF-A0A7K0DNJ3-F1
#
_cell.length_a   1.000
_cell.length_b   1.000
_cell.length_c   1.000
_cell.angle_alpha   90.00
_cell.angle_beta   90.00
_cell.angle_gamma   90.00
#
_symmetry.space_group_name_H-M   'P 1'
#
loop_
_entity.id
_entity.type
_entity.pdbx_description
1 polymer ?
#
loop_
_entity_poly.entity_id
_entity_poly.type
_entity_poly.pdbx_seq_one_letter_code
_entity_poly.pdbx_strand_id
1 'polypeptide(L)'
;MTTPIDRVDAALGMADRIVSSLSPESLTEPSLCPGWSVGFELNHLVGGMRIFAAELSGESAGRDHHDDWLGDDPAAAFALAADLDRAGWHRPGALGTTIRLGFGPVPAPMAAVIHLTELVVHSADLAVAAGRADRIDETLCAQVLDTMRSMDFDAFRRPGMFGAEVAAPPHAPAHRQLLAYTGRHLIGH
;
A
#
# COMPACT_ATOMS: atom_id res chain seq x y z
N MET A 1 0.73 16.60 16.57
CA MET A 1 1.61 15.95 15.58
C MET A 1 1.02 14.59 15.32
N THR A 2 0.73 14.26 14.07
CA THR A 2 0.16 12.95 13.67
C THR A 2 1.24 11.88 13.79
N THR A 3 0.98 10.80 14.51
CA THR A 3 1.94 9.69 14.67
C THR A 3 2.00 8.83 13.40
N PRO A 4 3.04 7.98 13.22
CA PRO A 4 3.05 7.01 12.12
C PRO A 4 1.83 6.09 12.11
N ILE A 5 1.33 5.69 13.29
CA ILE A 5 0.15 4.83 13.43
C ILE A 5 -1.11 5.56 12.98
N ASP A 6 -1.27 6.84 13.36
CA ASP A 6 -2.42 7.65 12.90
C ASP A 6 -2.45 7.77 11.36
N ARG A 7 -1.27 7.80 10.71
CA ARG A 7 -1.18 7.83 9.23
C ARG A 7 -1.51 6.47 8.62
N VAL A 8 -1.14 5.37 9.27
CA VAL A 8 -1.57 4.02 8.86
C VAL A 8 -3.08 3.90 8.95
N ASP A 9 -3.70 4.38 10.02
CA ASP A 9 -5.17 4.37 10.15
C ASP A 9 -5.86 5.17 9.05
N ALA A 10 -5.34 6.35 8.73
CA ALA A 10 -5.84 7.17 7.63
C ALA A 10 -5.69 6.45 6.28
N ALA A 11 -4.55 5.78 6.05
CA ALA A 11 -4.31 5.01 4.83
C ALA A 11 -5.27 3.81 4.70
N LEU A 12 -5.50 3.07 5.79
CA LEU A 12 -6.49 1.98 5.84
C LEU A 12 -7.90 2.50 5.55
N GLY A 13 -8.28 3.66 6.09
CA GLY A 13 -9.58 4.28 5.81
C GLY A 13 -9.73 4.81 4.38
N MET A 14 -8.63 5.24 3.74
CA MET A 14 -8.61 5.57 2.31
C MET A 14 -8.78 4.30 1.46
N ALA A 15 -7.99 3.27 1.75
CA ALA A 15 -8.01 1.98 1.08
C ALA A 15 -9.40 1.33 1.13
N ASP A 16 -10.04 1.30 2.31
CA ASP A 16 -11.39 0.76 2.49
C ASP A 16 -12.44 1.41 1.59
N ARG A 17 -12.43 2.75 1.51
CA ARG A 17 -13.35 3.51 0.64
C ARG A 17 -13.12 3.25 -0.85
N ILE A 18 -11.89 2.92 -1.24
CA ILE A 18 -11.52 2.61 -2.63
C ILE A 18 -11.93 1.17 -2.96
N VAL A 19 -11.54 0.21 -2.13
CA VAL A 19 -11.82 -1.22 -2.31
C VAL A 19 -13.32 -1.50 -2.30
N SER A 20 -14.07 -0.91 -1.37
CA SER A 20 -15.53 -1.01 -1.31
C SER A 20 -16.25 -0.46 -2.55
N SER A 21 -15.51 0.18 -3.44
CA SER A 21 -16.03 0.87 -4.61
C SER A 21 -15.61 0.21 -5.93
N LEU A 22 -14.78 -0.83 -5.85
CA LEU A 22 -14.40 -1.68 -6.98
C LEU A 22 -15.60 -2.53 -7.41
N SER A 23 -15.72 -2.71 -8.71
CA SER A 23 -16.69 -3.63 -9.31
C SER A 23 -16.02 -4.99 -9.61
N PRO A 24 -16.78 -6.09 -9.67
CA PRO A 24 -16.22 -7.38 -10.09
C PRO A 24 -15.51 -7.31 -11.45
N GLU A 25 -16.03 -6.51 -12.39
CA GLU A 25 -15.44 -6.29 -13.70
C GLU A 25 -14.05 -5.62 -13.58
N SER A 26 -13.94 -4.59 -12.73
CA SER A 26 -12.68 -3.87 -12.54
C SER A 26 -11.54 -4.75 -12.04
N LEU A 27 -11.83 -5.84 -11.30
CA LEU A 27 -10.79 -6.75 -10.79
C LEU A 27 -10.00 -7.45 -11.90
N THR A 28 -10.58 -7.57 -13.10
CA THR A 28 -9.93 -8.19 -14.26
C THR A 28 -9.19 -7.20 -15.15
N GLU A 29 -9.41 -5.91 -14.94
CA GLU A 29 -8.75 -4.84 -15.69
C GLU A 29 -7.28 -4.69 -15.28
N PRO A 30 -6.41 -4.16 -16.15
CA PRO A 30 -5.03 -3.83 -15.79
C PRO A 30 -4.96 -2.79 -14.66
N SER A 31 -4.07 -3.01 -13.69
CA SER A 31 -3.62 -1.97 -12.77
C SER A 31 -2.53 -1.09 -13.41
N LEU A 32 -2.03 -0.07 -12.71
CA LEU A 32 -0.83 0.67 -13.15
C LEU A 32 0.47 -0.06 -12.79
N CYS A 33 0.42 -1.09 -11.94
CA CYS A 33 1.52 -2.03 -11.74
C CYS A 33 1.70 -2.90 -13.00
N PRO A 34 2.86 -2.84 -13.70
CA PRO A 34 3.04 -3.53 -14.97
C PRO A 34 2.81 -5.04 -14.87
N GLY A 35 1.88 -5.55 -15.69
CA GLY A 35 1.54 -6.98 -15.76
C GLY A 35 0.60 -7.46 -14.65
N TRP A 36 0.11 -6.57 -13.78
CA TRP A 36 -0.84 -6.92 -12.72
C TRP A 36 -2.25 -6.45 -13.10
N SER A 37 -3.25 -7.27 -12.79
CA SER A 37 -4.65 -6.79 -12.75
C SER A 37 -4.94 -6.08 -11.43
N VAL A 38 -6.03 -5.31 -11.41
CA VAL A 38 -6.57 -4.70 -10.17
C VAL A 38 -6.79 -5.77 -9.09
N GLY A 39 -7.31 -6.94 -9.45
CA GLY A 39 -7.51 -8.05 -8.52
C GLY A 39 -6.20 -8.61 -7.96
N PHE A 40 -5.16 -8.72 -8.80
CA PHE A 40 -3.84 -9.17 -8.34
C PHE A 40 -3.19 -8.14 -7.41
N GLU A 41 -3.30 -6.85 -7.72
CA GLU A 41 -2.82 -5.78 -6.84
C GLU A 41 -3.59 -5.73 -5.51
N LEU A 42 -4.91 -5.87 -5.54
CA LEU A 42 -5.72 -5.99 -4.33
C LEU A 42 -5.27 -7.19 -3.48
N ASN A 43 -5.02 -8.34 -4.10
CA ASN A 43 -4.49 -9.51 -3.41
C ASN A 43 -3.13 -9.23 -2.75
N HIS A 44 -2.21 -8.57 -3.45
CA HIS A 44 -0.91 -8.16 -2.91
C HIS A 44 -1.08 -7.24 -1.69
N LEU A 45 -1.95 -6.23 -1.79
CA LEU A 45 -2.24 -5.31 -0.69
C LEU A 45 -2.82 -6.04 0.53
N VAL A 46 -3.77 -6.95 0.33
CA VAL A 46 -4.35 -7.78 1.40
C VAL A 46 -3.30 -8.71 2.02
N GLY A 47 -2.47 -9.34 1.21
CA GLY A 47 -1.37 -10.19 1.68
C GLY A 47 -0.37 -9.42 2.55
N GLY A 48 0.03 -8.22 2.11
CA GLY A 48 0.89 -7.33 2.88
C GLY A 48 0.32 -7.01 4.27
N MET A 49 -0.95 -6.58 4.33
CA MET A 49 -1.63 -6.31 5.61
C MET A 49 -1.65 -7.53 6.55
N ARG A 50 -1.91 -8.73 6.00
CA ARG A 50 -1.91 -9.97 6.79
C ARG A 50 -0.53 -10.32 7.33
N ILE A 51 0.52 -10.12 6.52
CA ILE A 51 1.90 -10.38 6.90
C ILE A 51 2.35 -9.40 8.00
N PHE A 52 2.06 -8.11 7.85
CA PHE A 52 2.34 -7.12 8.89
C PHE A 52 1.60 -7.44 10.19
N ALA A 53 0.31 -7.75 10.13
CA ALA A 53 -0.47 -8.14 11.31
C ALA A 53 0.11 -9.36 12.05
N ALA A 54 0.55 -10.39 11.31
CA ALA A 54 1.18 -11.58 11.88
C ALA A 54 2.54 -11.25 12.53
N GLU A 55 3.42 -10.54 11.82
CA GLU A 55 4.76 -10.17 12.33
C GLU A 55 4.67 -9.28 13.58
N LEU A 56 3.75 -8.33 13.60
CA LEU A 56 3.46 -7.50 14.78
C LEU A 56 3.02 -8.38 15.97
N SER A 57 2.49 -9.59 15.71
CA SER A 57 2.03 -10.54 16.71
C SER A 57 3.11 -11.49 17.19
N GLY A 58 4.31 -11.42 16.61
CA GLY A 58 5.32 -12.45 16.78
C GLY A 58 4.92 -13.79 16.17
N GLU A 59 3.97 -13.78 15.24
CA GLU A 59 3.52 -14.95 14.48
C GLU A 59 4.03 -14.87 13.04
N SER A 60 3.94 -15.99 12.32
CA SER A 60 4.16 -16.02 10.88
C SER A 60 2.82 -16.12 10.17
N ALA A 61 2.63 -15.38 9.08
CA ALA A 61 1.45 -15.51 8.24
C ALA A 61 1.35 -16.88 7.55
N GLY A 62 2.45 -17.65 7.51
CA GLY A 62 2.51 -19.00 6.92
C GLY A 62 2.29 -19.06 5.41
N ARG A 63 2.32 -17.90 4.75
CA ARG A 63 1.92 -17.66 3.36
C ARG A 63 2.68 -16.46 2.80
N ASP A 64 2.89 -16.45 1.49
CA ASP A 64 3.57 -15.35 0.79
C ASP A 64 2.58 -14.29 0.28
N HIS A 65 3.10 -13.11 -0.11
CA HIS A 65 2.29 -11.96 -0.56
C HIS A 65 1.33 -12.31 -1.71
N HIS A 66 1.72 -13.22 -2.60
CA HIS A 66 0.96 -13.58 -3.80
C HIS A 66 0.22 -14.90 -3.70
N ASP A 67 0.17 -15.52 -2.52
CA ASP A 67 -0.82 -16.56 -2.26
C ASP A 67 -2.24 -15.97 -2.33
N ASP A 68 -3.26 -16.82 -2.48
CA ASP A 68 -4.66 -16.37 -2.56
C ASP A 68 -5.20 -15.85 -1.21
N TRP A 69 -5.21 -14.53 -1.03
CA TRP A 69 -5.72 -13.86 0.16
C TRP A 69 -7.16 -13.39 0.03
N LEU A 70 -7.70 -13.34 -1.19
CA LEU A 70 -9.03 -12.78 -1.46
C LEU A 70 -10.14 -13.82 -1.32
N GLY A 71 -9.89 -15.07 -1.75
CA GLY A 71 -10.93 -16.09 -1.84
C GLY A 71 -12.13 -15.61 -2.68
N ASP A 72 -13.34 -15.95 -2.25
CA ASP A 72 -14.57 -15.66 -3.00
C ASP A 72 -15.14 -14.26 -2.75
N ASP A 73 -14.69 -13.56 -1.71
CA ASP A 73 -15.18 -12.21 -1.35
C ASP A 73 -14.00 -11.26 -1.05
N PRO A 74 -13.47 -10.59 -2.11
CA PRO A 74 -12.35 -9.67 -1.97
C PRO A 74 -12.59 -8.52 -1.00
N ALA A 75 -13.83 -8.03 -0.88
CA ALA A 75 -14.17 -6.91 -0.01
C ALA A 75 -14.15 -7.35 1.46
N ALA A 76 -14.73 -8.50 1.78
CA ALA A 76 -14.68 -9.08 3.12
C ALA A 76 -13.24 -9.47 3.51
N ALA A 77 -12.46 -10.01 2.57
CA ALA A 77 -11.05 -10.35 2.78
C ALA A 77 -10.21 -9.11 3.11
N PHE A 78 -10.43 -8.00 2.38
CA PHE A 78 -9.79 -6.72 2.67
C PHE A 78 -10.19 -6.18 4.05
N ALA A 79 -11.48 -6.13 4.37
CA ALA A 79 -11.96 -5.61 5.66
C ALA A 79 -11.34 -6.37 6.84
N LEU A 80 -11.31 -7.70 6.77
CA LEU A 80 -10.67 -8.53 7.79
C LEU A 80 -9.16 -8.27 7.90
N ALA A 81 -8.46 -8.10 6.77
CA ALA A 81 -7.04 -7.78 6.79
C ALA A 81 -6.76 -6.39 7.37
N ALA A 82 -7.58 -5.38 7.04
CA ALA A 82 -7.47 -4.04 7.59
C ALA A 82 -7.71 -4.00 9.10
N ASP A 83 -8.68 -4.77 9.62
CA ASP A 83 -8.94 -4.88 11.06
C ASP A 83 -7.77 -5.52 11.81
N LEU A 84 -7.20 -6.60 11.25
CA LEU A 84 -6.04 -7.27 11.84
C LEU A 84 -4.79 -6.39 11.81
N ASP A 85 -4.56 -5.68 10.71
CA ASP A 85 -3.44 -4.75 10.55
C ASP A 85 -3.53 -3.60 11.56
N ARG A 86 -4.68 -2.95 11.64
CA ARG A 86 -4.97 -1.92 12.64
C ARG A 86 -4.75 -2.43 14.06
N ALA A 87 -5.34 -3.58 14.39
CA ALA A 87 -5.15 -4.19 15.71
C ALA A 87 -3.67 -4.47 16.01
N GLY A 88 -2.91 -4.91 15.00
CA GLY A 88 -1.48 -5.18 15.11
C GLY A 88 -0.66 -3.95 15.50
N TRP A 89 -0.89 -2.83 14.81
CA TRP A 89 -0.19 -1.56 15.06
C TRP A 89 -0.58 -0.89 16.38
N HIS A 90 -1.83 -1.06 16.81
CA HIS A 90 -2.33 -0.50 18.08
C HIS A 90 -1.97 -1.30 19.33
N ARG A 91 -1.26 -2.42 19.18
CA ARG A 91 -0.82 -3.18 20.35
C ARG A 91 0.20 -2.42 21.20
N PRO A 92 0.12 -2.57 22.54
CA PRO A 92 1.16 -2.09 23.43
C PRO A 92 2.54 -2.62 23.02
N GLY A 93 3.49 -1.71 22.77
CA GLY A 93 4.85 -2.07 22.41
C GLY A 93 5.06 -2.44 20.94
N ALA A 94 4.08 -2.29 20.05
CA ALA A 94 4.22 -2.58 18.62
C ALA A 94 5.44 -1.90 17.98
N LEU A 95 5.68 -0.62 18.30
CA LEU A 95 6.85 0.12 17.78
C LEU A 95 8.19 -0.29 18.41
N GLY A 96 8.19 -1.18 19.41
CA GLY A 96 9.38 -1.75 20.03
C GLY A 96 9.81 -3.10 19.43
N THR A 97 9.11 -3.61 18.43
CA THR A 97 9.38 -4.93 17.82
C THR A 97 10.27 -4.84 16.58
N THR A 98 10.68 -6.01 16.09
CA THR A 98 11.33 -6.19 14.79
C THR A 98 10.37 -6.93 13.87
N ILE A 99 10.11 -6.38 12.70
CA ILE A 99 9.25 -6.97 11.65
C ILE A 99 10.15 -7.65 10.62
N ARG A 100 9.86 -8.90 10.26
CA ARG A 100 10.58 -9.60 9.18
C ARG A 100 9.82 -9.43 7.88
N LEU A 101 10.46 -8.75 6.92
CA LEU A 101 9.95 -8.57 5.57
C LEU A 101 10.75 -9.44 4.59
N GLY A 102 10.28 -9.56 3.34
CA GLY A 102 10.92 -10.40 2.32
C GLY A 102 12.39 -10.04 2.03
N PHE A 103 12.80 -8.80 2.33
CA PHE A 103 14.18 -8.32 2.20
C PHE A 103 14.97 -8.31 3.52
N GLY A 104 14.39 -8.81 4.61
CA GLY A 104 15.05 -8.97 5.91
C GLY A 104 14.33 -8.28 7.08
N PRO A 105 14.90 -8.41 8.30
CA PRO A 105 14.34 -7.80 9.51
C PRO A 105 14.56 -6.29 9.55
N VAL A 106 13.53 -5.54 9.94
CA VAL A 106 13.58 -4.09 10.13
C VAL A 106 12.94 -3.68 11.47
N PRO A 107 13.42 -2.60 12.13
CA PRO A 107 12.74 -2.06 13.30
C PRO A 107 11.32 -1.60 12.96
N ALA A 108 10.35 -1.85 13.86
CA ALA A 108 8.95 -1.51 13.64
C ALA A 108 8.68 -0.04 13.23
N PRO A 109 9.41 0.98 13.71
CA PRO A 109 9.22 2.35 13.22
C PRO A 109 9.54 2.52 11.72
N MET A 110 10.58 1.84 11.23
CA MET A 110 10.90 1.79 9.80
C MET A 110 9.86 0.98 9.04
N ALA A 111 9.45 -0.16 9.62
CA ALA A 111 8.42 -1.02 9.05
C ALA A 111 7.08 -0.27 8.88
N ALA A 112 6.72 0.62 9.81
CA ALA A 112 5.52 1.45 9.71
C ALA A 112 5.58 2.43 8.52
N VAL A 113 6.76 2.98 8.21
CA VAL A 113 6.95 3.85 7.04
C VAL A 113 6.83 3.05 5.74
N ILE A 114 7.42 1.86 5.69
CA ILE A 114 7.30 0.94 4.55
C ILE A 114 5.83 0.55 4.34
N HIS A 115 5.17 0.10 5.41
CA HIS A 115 3.76 -0.29 5.37
C HIS A 115 2.84 0.84 4.92
N LEU A 116 3.05 2.05 5.46
CA LEU A 116 2.32 3.24 5.03
C LEU A 116 2.53 3.52 3.54
N THR A 117 3.74 3.31 3.01
CA THR A 117 4.04 3.48 1.59
C THR A 117 3.27 2.45 0.75
N GLU A 118 3.30 1.17 1.13
CA GLU A 118 2.54 0.10 0.47
C GLU A 118 1.04 0.42 0.43
N LEU A 119 0.45 0.76 1.59
CA LEU A 119 -0.98 1.10 1.69
C LEU A 119 -1.35 2.26 0.77
N VAL A 120 -0.59 3.35 0.81
CA VAL A 120 -0.94 4.58 0.08
C VAL A 120 -0.69 4.45 -1.42
N VAL A 121 0.43 3.88 -1.83
CA VAL A 121 0.78 3.73 -3.25
C VAL A 121 -0.20 2.77 -3.94
N HIS A 122 -0.42 1.57 -3.39
CA HIS A 122 -1.32 0.60 -4.00
C HIS A 122 -2.79 1.04 -3.95
N SER A 123 -3.22 1.73 -2.89
CA SER A 123 -4.57 2.29 -2.87
C SER A 123 -4.77 3.37 -3.94
N ALA A 124 -3.77 4.26 -4.14
CA ALA A 124 -3.83 5.25 -5.20
C ALA A 124 -3.82 4.62 -6.60
N ASP A 125 -3.05 3.55 -6.79
CA ASP A 125 -3.00 2.76 -8.02
C ASP A 125 -4.38 2.15 -8.35
N LEU A 126 -4.95 1.39 -7.40
CA LEU A 126 -6.30 0.81 -7.48
C LEU A 126 -7.37 1.88 -7.77
N ALA A 127 -7.30 3.02 -7.10
CA ALA A 127 -8.23 4.12 -7.31
C ALA A 127 -8.13 4.71 -8.72
N VAL A 128 -6.93 4.91 -9.26
CA VAL A 128 -6.77 5.42 -10.63
C VAL A 128 -7.25 4.38 -11.64
N ALA A 129 -6.84 3.12 -11.48
CA ALA A 129 -7.24 2.02 -12.38
C ALA A 129 -8.76 1.83 -12.41
N ALA A 130 -9.45 2.03 -11.28
CA ALA A 130 -10.90 1.95 -11.19
C ALA A 130 -11.65 3.24 -11.58
N GLY A 131 -10.95 4.32 -11.97
CA GLY A 131 -11.59 5.61 -12.27
C GLY A 131 -12.16 6.33 -11.03
N ARG A 132 -11.60 6.08 -9.86
CA ARG A 132 -12.02 6.55 -8.53
C ARG A 132 -10.98 7.42 -7.83
N ALA A 133 -10.24 8.20 -8.62
CA ALA A 133 -9.26 9.17 -8.12
C ALA A 133 -9.89 10.21 -7.16
N ASP A 134 -11.22 10.43 -7.24
CA ASP A 134 -12.00 11.25 -6.31
C ASP A 134 -11.95 10.76 -4.85
N ARG A 135 -11.52 9.52 -4.62
CA ARG A 135 -11.41 8.90 -3.28
C ARG A 135 -10.02 9.00 -2.67
N ILE A 136 -9.02 9.44 -3.43
CA ILE A 136 -7.64 9.54 -2.97
C ILE A 136 -7.48 10.74 -2.04
N ASP A 137 -6.80 10.52 -0.91
CA ASP A 137 -6.35 11.59 -0.03
C ASP A 137 -5.03 12.18 -0.56
N GLU A 138 -5.13 13.31 -1.26
CA GLU A 138 -3.97 14.02 -1.80
C GLU A 138 -2.97 14.45 -0.73
N THR A 139 -3.44 14.77 0.49
CA THR A 139 -2.55 15.16 1.58
C THR A 139 -1.70 13.97 2.01
N LEU A 140 -2.33 12.80 2.14
CA LEU A 140 -1.63 11.58 2.52
C LEU A 140 -0.61 11.15 1.45
N CYS A 141 -0.98 11.25 0.16
CA CYS A 141 -0.06 11.01 -0.95
C CYS A 141 1.14 11.97 -0.94
N ALA A 142 0.90 13.27 -0.73
CA ALA A 142 1.97 14.26 -0.66
C ALA A 142 2.96 13.96 0.49
N GLN A 143 2.43 13.62 1.68
CA GLN A 143 3.28 13.32 2.82
C GLN A 143 4.09 12.02 2.64
N VAL A 144 3.54 11.01 1.95
CA VAL A 144 4.30 9.78 1.61
C VAL A 144 5.39 10.11 0.61
N LEU A 145 5.07 10.88 -0.44
CA LEU A 145 6.06 11.32 -1.43
C LEU A 145 7.22 12.11 -0.79
N ASP A 146 6.93 13.05 0.12
CA ASP A 146 7.94 13.80 0.85
C ASP A 146 8.82 12.88 1.71
N THR A 147 8.21 11.88 2.36
CA THR A 147 8.94 10.89 3.15
C THR A 147 9.90 10.10 2.25
N MET A 148 9.44 9.59 1.11
CA MET A 148 10.25 8.83 0.18
C MET A 148 11.41 9.66 -0.41
N ARG A 149 11.17 10.93 -0.75
CA ARG A 149 12.21 11.86 -1.23
C ARG A 149 13.28 12.16 -0.19
N SER A 150 12.97 12.03 1.09
CA SER A 150 13.93 12.23 2.19
C SER A 150 14.82 11.01 2.46
N MET A 151 14.58 9.89 1.79
CA MET A 151 15.28 8.61 1.98
C MET A 151 16.13 8.25 0.75
N ASP A 152 17.11 7.36 0.91
CA ASP A 152 17.79 6.70 -0.21
C ASP A 152 16.83 5.67 -0.85
N PHE A 153 15.87 6.16 -1.64
CA PHE A 153 14.83 5.32 -2.22
C PHE A 153 15.36 4.36 -3.28
N ASP A 154 16.58 4.56 -3.79
CA ASP A 154 17.21 3.64 -4.74
C ASP A 154 17.47 2.26 -4.12
N ALA A 155 17.55 2.17 -2.78
CA ALA A 155 17.58 0.88 -2.08
C ALA A 155 16.35 0.01 -2.34
N PHE A 156 15.19 0.60 -2.64
CA PHE A 156 13.96 -0.11 -2.99
C PHE A 156 13.80 -0.30 -4.51
N ARG A 157 14.36 0.60 -5.33
CA ARG A 157 14.36 0.45 -6.80
C ARG A 157 15.29 -0.65 -7.30
N ARG A 158 16.51 -0.74 -6.76
CA ARG A 158 17.53 -1.75 -7.15
C ARG A 158 17.01 -3.21 -7.12
N PRO A 159 16.30 -3.66 -6.08
CA PRO A 159 15.73 -5.01 -6.05
C PRO A 159 14.43 -5.16 -6.89
N GLY A 160 13.96 -4.10 -7.55
CA GLY A 160 12.77 -4.14 -8.41
C GLY A 160 11.44 -3.99 -7.68
N MET A 161 11.42 -3.58 -6.40
CA MET A 161 10.17 -3.32 -5.67
C MET A 161 9.41 -2.11 -6.24
N PHE A 162 10.16 -1.12 -6.74
CA PHE A 162 9.61 0.05 -7.42
C PHE A 162 10.31 0.27 -8.76
N GLY A 163 9.57 0.83 -9.72
CA GLY A 163 10.13 1.26 -11.00
C GLY A 163 10.99 2.52 -10.88
N ALA A 164 11.70 2.83 -11.97
CA ALA A 164 12.37 4.12 -12.11
C ALA A 164 11.33 5.25 -12.11
N GLU A 165 11.66 6.37 -11.46
CA GLU A 165 10.80 7.56 -11.51
C GLU A 165 10.55 7.98 -12.96
N VAL A 166 9.29 8.25 -13.27
CA VAL A 166 8.86 8.82 -14.55
C VAL A 166 8.44 10.27 -14.36
N ALA A 167 8.47 11.06 -15.43
CA ALA A 167 8.10 12.47 -15.36
C ALA A 167 6.59 12.63 -15.09
N ALA A 168 6.24 13.29 -13.98
CA ALA A 168 4.91 13.85 -13.76
C ALA A 168 4.86 15.33 -14.19
N PRO A 169 3.71 15.84 -14.66
CA PRO A 169 3.51 17.27 -14.82
C PRO A 169 3.78 18.01 -13.49
N PRO A 170 4.45 19.19 -13.51
CA PRO A 170 4.82 19.92 -12.29
C PRO A 170 3.65 20.34 -11.38
N HIS A 171 2.43 20.33 -11.92
CA HIS A 171 1.19 20.68 -11.22
C HIS A 171 0.19 19.53 -11.16
N ALA A 172 0.65 18.30 -11.43
CA ALA A 172 -0.19 17.13 -11.24
C ALA A 172 -0.58 16.98 -9.76
N PRO A 173 -1.79 16.48 -9.45
CA PRO A 173 -2.17 16.13 -8.10
C PRO A 173 -1.12 15.22 -7.42
N ALA A 174 -1.07 15.25 -6.09
CA ALA A 174 -0.02 14.57 -5.33
C ALA A 174 0.00 13.05 -5.56
N HIS A 175 -1.17 12.42 -5.73
CA HIS A 175 -1.23 11.00 -6.09
C HIS A 175 -0.54 10.70 -7.41
N ARG A 176 -0.68 11.56 -8.43
CA ARG A 176 -0.01 11.39 -9.72
C ARG A 176 1.50 11.55 -9.60
N GLN A 177 1.95 12.51 -8.80
CA GLN A 177 3.39 12.68 -8.53
C GLN A 177 3.96 11.47 -7.78
N LEU A 178 3.22 10.94 -6.80
CA LEU A 178 3.61 9.75 -6.03
C LEU A 178 3.70 8.50 -6.93
N LEU A 179 2.67 8.26 -7.75
CA LEU A 179 2.63 7.15 -8.69
C LEU A 179 3.76 7.26 -9.73
N ALA A 180 4.03 8.47 -10.24
CA ALA A 180 5.14 8.70 -11.15
C ALA A 180 6.51 8.47 -10.49
N TYR A 181 6.69 8.92 -9.24
CA TYR A 181 7.92 8.71 -8.46
C TYR A 181 8.22 7.22 -8.20
N THR A 182 7.16 6.42 -8.12
CA THR A 182 7.19 4.96 -7.95
C THR A 182 7.19 4.19 -9.28
N GLY A 183 7.32 4.90 -10.41
CA GLY A 183 7.51 4.35 -11.75
C GLY A 183 6.23 3.90 -12.46
N ARG A 184 5.05 4.31 -12.00
CA ARG A 184 3.79 4.06 -12.71
C ARG A 184 3.65 5.02 -13.88
N HIS A 185 3.36 4.48 -15.05
CA HIS A 185 3.07 5.26 -16.25
C HIS A 185 1.60 5.70 -16.25
N LEU A 186 1.37 6.97 -15.95
CA LEU A 186 0.03 7.54 -15.95
C LEU A 186 -0.33 7.98 -17.38
N ILE A 187 -1.02 7.13 -18.13
CA ILE A 187 -1.59 7.51 -19.42
C ILE A 187 -2.76 8.49 -19.16
N GLY A 188 -2.92 9.49 -20.02
CA GLY A 188 -3.73 10.68 -19.80
C GLY A 188 -5.17 10.46 -19.31
N HIS A 189 -5.58 11.33 -18.40
CA HIS A 189 -6.96 11.78 -18.17
C HIS A 189 -6.93 13.30 -18.06
#